data_AF-A0A958QSC2-F1
#
_entry.id   AF-A0A958QSC2-F1
#
_cell.length_a   1.000
_cell.length_b   1.000
_cell.length_c   1.000
_cell.angle_alpha   90.00
_cell.angle_beta   90.00
_cell.angle_gamma   90.00
#
_symmetry.space_group_name_H-M   'P 1'
#
loop_
_entity.id
_entity.type
_entity.pdbx_description
1 polymer ?
#
loop_
_entity_poly.entity_id
_entity_poly.type
_entity_poly.pdbx_seq_one_letter_code
_entity_poly.pdbx_strand_id
1 'polypeptide(L)'
;RQFRPLSESFASGWMRIRGFRRRRGVERGFVLSDHADWNGLIEAIQMTGASRVTMMHGDSHLLVNYLREGGLDITPLGSVDNWEGKRSATAHEEDNED
;
A
#
# COMPACT_ATOMS: atom_id res chain seq x y z
N ARG A 1 -35.06 -34.34 12.74
CA ARG A 1 -34.56 -33.57 11.57
C ARG A 1 -33.09 -33.90 11.40
N GLN A 2 -32.66 -34.34 10.22
CA GLN A 2 -31.26 -34.66 9.93
C GLN A 2 -30.62 -33.48 9.19
N PHE A 3 -29.44 -33.05 9.59
CA PHE A 3 -28.73 -31.94 8.94
C PHE A 3 -28.14 -32.36 7.59
N ARG A 4 -27.95 -31.39 6.69
CA ARG A 4 -27.27 -31.60 5.40
C ARG A 4 -25.77 -31.83 5.61
N PRO A 5 -25.05 -32.39 4.60
CA PRO A 5 -23.61 -32.54 4.64
C PRO A 5 -22.89 -31.22 4.94
N LEU A 6 -21.80 -31.29 5.71
CA LEU A 6 -20.94 -30.15 6.00
C LEU A 6 -20.27 -29.68 4.70
N SER A 7 -20.18 -28.36 4.52
CA SER A 7 -19.49 -27.71 3.42
C SER A 7 -18.52 -26.68 3.99
N GLU A 8 -17.26 -26.72 3.57
CA GLU A 8 -16.21 -25.83 4.04
C GLU A 8 -15.94 -24.69 3.05
N SER A 9 -15.75 -23.49 3.59
CA SER A 9 -15.43 -22.31 2.78
C SER A 9 -14.38 -21.44 3.44
N PHE A 10 -13.69 -20.63 2.63
CA PHE A 10 -12.65 -19.73 3.11
C PHE A 10 -12.87 -18.30 2.61
N ALA A 11 -12.77 -17.32 3.50
CA ALA A 11 -12.88 -15.90 3.17
C ALA A 11 -11.50 -15.23 3.33
N SER A 12 -10.92 -14.77 2.23
CA SER A 12 -9.61 -14.11 2.21
C SER A 12 -9.35 -13.40 0.89
N GLY A 13 -8.60 -12.30 0.89
CA GLY A 13 -8.16 -11.61 -0.33
C GLY A 13 -7.40 -12.54 -1.28
N TRP A 14 -6.66 -13.51 -0.73
CA TRP A 14 -5.95 -14.53 -1.50
C TRP A 14 -6.88 -15.45 -2.31
N MET A 15 -8.18 -15.50 -1.99
CA MET A 15 -9.16 -16.23 -2.81
C MET A 15 -9.35 -15.62 -4.20
N ARG A 16 -8.85 -14.40 -4.44
CA ARG A 16 -8.76 -13.78 -5.77
C ARG A 16 -7.74 -14.50 -6.66
N ILE A 17 -6.72 -15.14 -6.09
CA ILE A 17 -5.65 -15.80 -6.84
C ILE A 17 -6.01 -17.27 -7.06
N ARG A 18 -6.18 -17.67 -8.34
CA ARG A 18 -6.55 -19.04 -8.75
C ARG A 18 -5.65 -20.11 -8.12
N GLY A 19 -4.34 -19.86 -8.05
CA GLY A 19 -3.37 -20.80 -7.46
C GLY A 19 -3.53 -20.99 -5.95
N PHE A 20 -3.88 -19.94 -5.20
CA PHE A 20 -4.16 -20.07 -3.76
C PHE A 20 -5.48 -20.78 -3.51
N ARG A 21 -6.53 -20.42 -4.28
CA ARG A 21 -7.83 -21.08 -4.18
C ARG A 21 -7.73 -22.58 -4.46
N ARG A 22 -6.99 -22.98 -5.50
CA ARG A 22 -6.77 -24.39 -5.84
C ARG A 22 -6.01 -25.14 -4.75
N ARG A 23 -4.92 -24.57 -4.23
CA ARG A 23 -4.08 -25.23 -3.20
C ARG A 23 -4.82 -25.43 -1.87
N ARG A 24 -5.78 -24.56 -1.53
CA ARG A 24 -6.57 -24.70 -0.31
C ARG A 24 -7.63 -25.81 -0.38
N GLY A 25 -8.05 -26.23 -1.58
CA GLY A 25 -8.98 -27.35 -1.76
C GLY A 25 -10.39 -27.14 -1.20
N VAL A 26 -10.78 -25.88 -0.92
CA VAL A 26 -12.10 -25.56 -0.35
C VAL A 26 -13.20 -25.58 -1.41
N GLU A 27 -14.41 -25.95 -1.01
CA GLU A 27 -15.57 -26.00 -1.91
C GLU A 27 -15.97 -24.60 -2.39
N ARG A 28 -15.80 -23.60 -1.52
CA ARG A 28 -16.06 -22.19 -1.85
C ARG A 28 -15.00 -21.26 -1.28
N GLY A 29 -14.57 -20.31 -2.11
CA GLY A 29 -13.70 -19.20 -1.70
C GLY A 29 -14.41 -17.86 -1.87
N PHE A 30 -14.37 -17.02 -0.85
CA PHE A 30 -14.87 -15.65 -0.88
C PHE A 30 -13.71 -14.68 -0.90
N VAL A 31 -13.71 -13.74 -1.86
CA VAL A 31 -12.72 -12.68 -1.93
C VAL A 31 -13.13 -11.59 -0.96
N LEU A 32 -12.51 -11.59 0.22
CA LEU A 32 -12.76 -10.62 1.28
C LEU A 32 -11.45 -10.23 1.96
N SER A 33 -11.19 -8.94 2.04
CA SER A 33 -9.96 -8.37 2.60
C SER A 33 -10.26 -7.00 3.19
N ASP A 34 -9.53 -6.62 4.22
CA ASP A 34 -9.48 -5.28 4.81
C ASP A 34 -8.49 -4.35 4.11
N HIS A 35 -7.51 -4.91 3.38
CA HIS A 35 -6.60 -4.13 2.54
C HIS A 35 -7.26 -3.49 1.31
N ALA A 36 -6.82 -2.27 1.00
CA ALA A 36 -7.13 -1.58 -0.25
C ALA A 36 -6.52 -2.30 -1.46
N ASP A 37 -7.21 -2.25 -2.59
CA ASP A 37 -6.65 -2.68 -3.86
C ASP A 37 -5.84 -1.55 -4.52
N TRP A 38 -5.31 -1.83 -5.72
CA TRP A 38 -4.45 -0.90 -6.46
C TRP A 38 -5.06 0.49 -6.65
N ASN A 39 -6.33 0.55 -7.08
CA ASN A 39 -7.02 1.82 -7.31
C ASN A 39 -7.27 2.52 -5.98
N GLY A 40 -7.73 1.79 -4.95
CA GLY A 40 -7.95 2.35 -3.62
C GLY A 40 -6.68 2.91 -2.98
N LEU A 41 -5.51 2.29 -3.21
CA LEU A 41 -4.22 2.80 -2.75
C LEU A 41 -3.84 4.11 -3.45
N ILE A 42 -3.98 4.18 -4.78
CA ILE A 42 -3.66 5.39 -5.55
C ILE A 42 -4.57 6.53 -5.13
N GLU A 43 -5.87 6.29 -5.05
CA GLU A 43 -6.87 7.27 -4.62
C GLU A 43 -6.56 7.77 -3.21
N ALA A 44 -6.32 6.86 -2.26
CA ALA A 44 -5.99 7.23 -0.89
C ALA A 44 -4.73 8.11 -0.83
N ILE A 45 -3.67 7.75 -1.57
CA ILE A 45 -2.43 8.54 -1.64
C ILE A 45 -2.70 9.94 -2.21
N GLN A 46 -3.44 10.03 -3.32
CA GLN A 46 -3.77 11.32 -3.94
C GLN A 46 -4.60 12.21 -3.01
N MET A 47 -5.57 11.63 -2.31
CA MET A 47 -6.41 12.34 -1.34
C MET A 47 -5.60 12.92 -0.17
N THR A 48 -4.45 12.35 0.16
CA THR A 48 -3.59 12.89 1.24
C THR A 48 -2.95 14.23 0.87
N GLY A 49 -2.71 14.48 -0.42
CA GLY A 49 -1.90 15.62 -0.88
C GLY A 49 -0.45 15.60 -0.39
N ALA A 50 0.06 14.45 0.06
CA ALA A 50 1.40 14.34 0.61
C ALA A 50 2.47 14.63 -0.44
N SER A 51 3.44 15.48 -0.09
CA SER A 51 4.60 15.78 -0.95
C SER A 51 5.62 14.64 -0.99
N ARG A 52 5.58 13.75 0.01
CA ARG A 52 6.41 12.55 0.11
C ARG A 52 5.64 11.41 0.75
N VAL A 53 5.80 10.20 0.20
CA VAL A 53 5.16 8.98 0.69
C VAL A 53 6.20 7.91 0.99
N THR A 54 6.02 7.17 2.09
CA THR A 54 6.90 6.04 2.44
C THR A 54 6.09 4.77 2.60
N MET A 55 6.51 3.68 1.93
CA MET A 55 5.82 2.39 1.96
C MET A 55 6.51 1.41 2.91
N MET A 56 5.76 0.76 3.80
CA MET A 56 6.32 -0.13 4.82
C MET A 56 6.22 -1.63 4.51
N HIS A 57 5.11 -2.06 3.91
CA HIS A 57 4.78 -3.47 3.73
C HIS A 57 4.30 -3.76 2.30
N GLY A 58 4.35 -5.04 1.95
CA GLY A 58 3.92 -5.54 0.65
C GLY A 58 5.01 -5.49 -0.43
N ASP A 59 4.70 -6.08 -1.59
CA ASP A 59 5.53 -5.93 -2.78
C ASP A 59 5.28 -4.54 -3.37
N SER A 60 6.16 -3.59 -3.02
CA SER A 60 5.98 -2.18 -3.32
C SER A 60 6.58 -1.75 -4.66
N HIS A 61 7.40 -2.57 -5.31
CA HIS A 61 8.22 -2.13 -6.44
C HIS A 61 7.38 -1.59 -7.59
N LEU A 62 6.31 -2.30 -7.96
CA LEU A 62 5.44 -1.90 -9.05
C LEU A 62 4.71 -0.58 -8.74
N LEU A 63 4.15 -0.45 -7.54
CA LEU A 63 3.42 0.76 -7.13
C LEU A 63 4.33 1.98 -7.02
N VAL A 64 5.52 1.80 -6.44
CA VAL A 64 6.55 2.83 -6.34
C VAL A 64 6.94 3.34 -7.71
N ASN A 65 7.26 2.44 -8.64
CA ASN A 65 7.65 2.82 -10.00
C ASN A 65 6.52 3.57 -10.72
N TYR A 66 5.30 3.05 -10.66
CA TYR A 66 4.12 3.69 -11.26
C TYR A 66 3.87 5.11 -10.72
N LEU A 67 3.93 5.30 -9.40
CA LEU A 67 3.69 6.60 -8.79
C LEU A 67 4.85 7.58 -9.01
N ARG A 68 6.10 7.08 -9.10
CA ARG A 68 7.27 7.90 -9.49
C ARG A 68 7.18 8.38 -10.93
N GLU A 69 6.71 7.55 -11.86
CA GLU A 69 6.41 7.97 -13.23
C GLU A 69 5.36 9.09 -13.26
N GLY A 70 4.41 9.08 -12.32
CA GLY A 70 3.45 10.15 -12.08
C GLY A 70 4.01 11.38 -11.34
N GLY A 71 5.31 11.42 -11.04
CA GLY A 71 5.99 12.54 -10.38
C GLY A 71 5.94 12.55 -8.85
N LEU A 72 5.43 11.49 -8.21
CA LEU A 72 5.36 11.42 -6.74
C LEU A 72 6.71 10.99 -6.14
N ASP A 73 7.18 11.71 -5.12
CA ASP A 73 8.30 11.28 -4.27
C ASP A 73 7.83 10.17 -3.33
N ILE A 74 7.97 8.91 -3.76
CA ILE A 74 7.62 7.72 -2.99
C ILE A 74 8.80 6.78 -2.85
N THR A 75 9.01 6.23 -1.65
CA THR A 75 10.17 5.36 -1.36
C THR A 75 9.81 4.23 -0.37
N PRO A 76 10.27 2.98 -0.57
CA PRO A 76 10.16 1.92 0.43
C PRO A 76 10.93 2.26 1.73
N LEU A 77 10.38 1.91 2.89
CA LEU A 77 10.96 2.19 4.21
C LEU A 77 12.36 1.55 4.38
N GLY A 78 12.63 0.42 3.71
CA GLY A 78 13.96 -0.21 3.71
C GLY A 78 14.99 0.45 2.78
N SER A 79 14.60 1.45 1.99
CA SER A 79 15.47 2.18 1.07
C SER A 79 15.68 3.65 1.46
N VAL A 80 15.08 4.09 2.57
CA VAL A 80 15.43 5.37 3.17
C VAL A 80 16.68 5.20 4.03
N ASP A 81 17.85 5.44 3.46
CA ASP A 81 19.04 5.72 4.27
C ASP A 81 18.76 7.01 5.06
N ASN A 82 18.73 6.89 6.39
CA ASN A 82 18.70 7.97 7.38
C ASN A 82 17.70 9.11 7.09
N TRP A 83 16.50 9.01 7.68
CA TRP A 83 15.67 10.19 7.95
C TRP A 83 16.38 11.08 8.98
N GLU A 84 17.31 11.91 8.53
CA GLU A 84 17.69 13.13 9.25
C GLU A 84 16.74 14.22 8.77
N GLY A 85 15.87 14.66 9.69
CA GLY A 85 14.92 15.73 9.43
C GLY A 85 15.63 17.00 8.98
N LYS A 86 15.76 17.19 7.67
CA LYS A 86 16.02 18.51 7.09
C LYS A 86 14.77 19.35 7.31
N ARG A 87 14.73 20.00 8.48
CA ARG A 87 13.97 21.24 8.64
C ARG A 87 14.44 22.16 7.52
N SER A 88 13.53 22.54 6.63
CA SER A 88 13.77 23.60 5.67
C SER A 88 14.10 24.87 6.47
N ALA A 89 15.38 25.18 6.59
CA ALA A 89 15.83 26.49 7.03
C ALA A 89 15.69 27.43 5.83
N THR A 90 14.49 27.96 5.62
CA THR A 90 14.35 29.28 5.00
C THR A 90 14.63 30.30 6.08
N ALA A 91 15.92 30.54 6.34
CA ALA A 91 16.34 31.80 6.94
C ALA A 91 16.24 32.83 5.82
N HIS A 92 15.27 33.73 5.92
CA HIS A 92 15.31 34.98 5.19
C HIS A 92 16.56 35.72 5.66
N GLU A 93 17.50 35.93 4.74
CA GLU A 93 18.52 36.98 4.87
C GLU A 93 17.75 38.30 4.89
N GLU A 94 17.53 38.84 6.09
CA GLU A 94 17.23 40.26 6.26
C GLU A 94 18.55 40.98 6.48
N ASP A 95 18.86 41.79 5.47
CA ASP A 95 19.79 42.91 5.49
C ASP A 95 19.85 43.62 6.84
N ASN A 96 21.05 43.92 7.32
CA ASN A 96 21.35 45.16 8.02
C ASN A 96 22.86 45.43 7.94
N GLU A 97 23.23 46.25 6.96
CA GLU A 97 24.37 47.16 7.09
C GLU A 97 24.00 48.22 8.14
N ASP A 98 24.76 48.29 9.23
CA ASP A 98 25.16 49.51 9.96
C ASP A 98 26.12 49.14 11.12
#